data_AF-A0AA42BMN4-F1
#
_entry.id   AF-A0AA42BMN4-F1
#
_cell.length_a   1.000
_cell.length_b   1.000
_cell.length_c   1.000
_cell.angle_alpha   90.00
_cell.angle_beta   90.00
_cell.angle_gamma   90.00
#
_symmetry.space_group_name_H-M   'P 1'
#
loop_
_entity.id
_entity.type
_entity.pdbx_description
1 polymer ?
#
loop_
_entity_poly.entity_id
_entity_poly.type
_entity_poly.pdbx_seq_one_letter_code
_entity_poly.pdbx_strand_id
1 'polypeptide(L)' 'MKICFLMYPWERINCESDSTLRLIHEAVSRGHTVAVTTPNNLTMRDSIASAFCKVV' A
#
# COMPACT_ATOMS: atom_id res chain seq x y z
N MET A 1 -2.28 -6.20 -12.44
CA MET A 1 -3.46 -5.64 -11.73
C MET A 1 -3.05 -4.32 -11.07
N LYS A 2 -4.01 -3.48 -10.63
CA LYS A 2 -3.73 -2.31 -9.79
C LYS A 2 -4.10 -2.67 -8.34
N ILE A 3 -3.14 -2.67 -7.44
CA ILE A 3 -3.32 -3.13 -6.06
C ILE A 3 -2.87 -2.02 -5.12
N CYS A 4 -3.72 -1.63 -4.16
CA CYS A 4 -3.39 -0.66 -3.13
C CYS A 4 -3.27 -1.36 -1.77
N PHE A 5 -2.11 -1.29 -1.14
CA PHE A 5 -1.88 -1.78 0.21
C PHE A 5 -2.05 -0.64 1.21
N LEU A 6 -2.96 -0.83 2.16
CA LEU A 6 -3.11 0.03 3.32
C LEU A 6 -2.14 -0.42 4.40
N MET A 7 -0.98 0.23 4.44
CA MET A 7 0.10 -0.05 5.37
C MET A 7 0.01 0.82 6.62
N TYR A 8 0.63 0.35 7.68
CA TYR A 8 0.92 1.16 8.86
C TYR A 8 2.20 2.01 8.61
N PRO A 9 2.52 2.99 9.47
CA PRO A 9 3.70 3.85 9.28
C PRO A 9 4.99 3.05 9.11
N TRP A 10 5.88 3.54 8.24
CA TRP A 10 7.10 2.82 7.86
C TRP A 10 7.99 2.48 9.06
N GLU A 11 7.98 3.37 10.06
CA GLU A 11 8.78 3.26 11.29
C GLU A 11 8.35 2.09 12.18
N ARG A 12 7.16 1.51 11.95
CA ARG A 12 6.62 0.39 12.73
C ARG A 12 6.84 -0.96 12.05
N ILE A 13 7.46 -0.99 10.86
CA ILE A 13 7.65 -2.23 10.10
C ILE A 13 8.87 -2.99 10.62
N ASN A 14 8.66 -4.25 10.97
CA ASN A 14 9.73 -5.23 11.13
C ASN A 14 9.86 -6.05 9.84
N CYS A 15 10.95 -5.81 9.10
CA CYS A 15 11.19 -6.44 7.80
C CYS A 15 11.26 -7.97 7.83
N GLU A 16 11.70 -8.57 8.95
CA GLU A 16 11.88 -10.02 9.04
C GLU A 16 10.57 -10.77 9.23
N SER A 17 9.60 -10.14 9.90
CA SER A 17 8.34 -10.79 10.28
C SER A 17 7.13 -10.29 9.50
N ASP A 18 7.23 -9.19 8.75
CA ASP A 18 6.07 -8.62 8.08
C ASP A 18 5.71 -9.35 6.78
N SER A 19 4.60 -10.06 6.84
CA SER A 19 4.05 -10.76 5.67
C SER A 19 3.51 -9.82 4.60
N THR A 20 3.09 -8.60 4.98
CA THR A 20 2.54 -7.61 4.03
C THR A 20 3.61 -7.12 3.06
N LEU A 21 4.82 -6.84 3.53
CA LEU A 21 5.99 -6.53 2.71
C LEU A 21 6.30 -7.66 1.73
N ARG A 22 6.19 -8.92 2.17
CA ARG A 22 6.40 -10.07 1.29
C ARG A 22 5.36 -10.12 0.17
N LEU A 23 4.09 -9.81 0.48
CA LEU A 23 3.03 -9.73 -0.51
C LEU A 23 3.23 -8.57 -1.49
N ILE A 24 3.65 -7.40 -1.00
CA ILE A 24 3.98 -6.24 -1.84
C ILE A 24 5.10 -6.61 -2.82
N HIS A 25 6.19 -7.20 -2.32
CA HIS A 25 7.31 -7.63 -3.15
C HIS A 25 6.88 -8.62 -4.24
N GLU A 26 6.08 -9.63 -3.88
CA GLU A 26 5.57 -10.61 -4.83
C GLU A 26 4.66 -9.97 -5.90
N ALA A 27 3.79 -9.03 -5.51
CA ALA A 27 2.92 -8.32 -6.44
C ALA A 27 3.73 -7.48 -7.44
N VAL A 28 4.78 -6.79 -6.98
CA VAL A 28 5.71 -6.05 -7.84
C VAL A 28 6.47 -7.01 -8.76
N SER A 29 6.99 -8.12 -8.25
CA SER A 29 7.72 -9.12 -9.03
C SER A 29 6.87 -9.75 -10.16
N ARG A 30 5.54 -9.76 -10.00
CA ARG A 30 4.58 -10.22 -11.03
C ARG A 30 4.18 -9.13 -12.02
N GLY A 31 4.78 -7.95 -11.96
CA GLY A 31 4.49 -6.82 -12.84
C GLY A 31 3.14 -6.17 -12.59
N HIS A 32 2.60 -6.26 -11.36
CA HIS A 32 1.41 -5.50 -10.98
C HIS A 32 1.78 -4.07 -10.62
N THR A 33 0.89 -3.11 -10.91
CA THR A 33 1.03 -1.74 -10.43
C THR A 33 0.64 -1.73 -8.96
N VAL A 34 1.60 -1.44 -8.08
CA VAL A 34 1.37 -1.46 -6.64
C VAL A 34 1.38 -0.04 -6.11
N ALA A 35 0.39 0.27 -5.28
CA ALA A 35 0.31 1.51 -4.53
C ALA A 35 0.37 1.17 -3.05
N VAL A 36 1.06 2.01 -2.28
CA VAL A 36 1.14 1.90 -0.82
C VAL A 36 0.70 3.21 -0.21
N THR A 37 -0.17 3.14 0.80
CA THR A 37 -0.63 4.31 1.55
C THR A 37 -0.94 3.95 3.00
N THR A 38 -1.23 4.94 3.84
CA THR A 38 -1.64 4.75 5.23
C THR A 38 -3.06 5.26 5.44
N PRO A 39 -3.77 4.83 6.51
CA PRO A 39 -5.15 5.28 6.77
C PRO A 39 -5.30 6.81 6.81
N ASN A 40 -4.29 7.53 7.29
CA ASN A 40 -4.30 8.99 7.41
C ASN A 40 -4.29 9.71 6.05
N ASN A 41 -3.88 9.02 4.98
CA ASN A 41 -3.83 9.55 3.63
C ASN A 41 -5.08 9.24 2.81
N LEU A 42 -6.06 8.54 3.40
CA LEU A 42 -7.36 8.30 2.80
C LEU A 42 -8.24 9.53 2.97
N THR A 43 -8.98 9.86 1.92
CA THR A 43 -10.00 10.90 1.94
C THR A 43 -11.21 10.44 1.15
N MET A 44 -12.36 11.05 1.41
CA MET A 44 -13.58 10.79 0.66
C MET A 44 -14.20 12.13 0.28
N ARG A 45 -14.53 12.27 -1.00
CA ARG A 45 -15.20 13.46 -1.53
C ARG A 45 -16.29 13.02 -2.49
N ASP A 46 -17.50 13.53 -2.31
CA ASP A 46 -18.67 13.19 -3.15
C ASP A 46 -18.89 11.68 -3.26
N SER A 47 -18.73 10.96 -2.14
CA SER A 47 -18.81 9.49 -2.03
C SER A 47 -17.74 8.72 -2.83
N ILE A 48 -16.70 9.39 -3.32
CA ILE A 48 -15.55 8.79 -4.00
C ILE A 48 -14.39 8.72 -3.01
N ALA A 49 -13.94 7.49 -2.71
CA ALA A 49 -12.73 7.27 -1.92
C ALA A 49 -11.49 7.59 -2.77
N SER A 50 -10.60 8.39 -2.21
CA SER A 50 -9.33 8.80 -2.80
C SER A 50 -8.21 8.65 -1.79
N ALA A 51 -6.98 8.54 -2.27
CA ALA A 51 -5.83 8.35 -1.40
C ALA A 51 -4.57 8.99 -1.98
N PHE A 52 -3.75 9.60 -1.13
CA PHE A 52 -2.39 9.98 -1.50
C PHE A 52 -1.50 8.75 -1.35
N CYS A 53 -1.11 8.15 -2.47
CA CYS A 53 -0.36 6.90 -2.50
C CYS A 53 1.05 7.09 -3.08
N LYS A 54 1.99 6.26 -2.60
CA LYS A 54 3.26 6.04 -3.28
C LYS A 54 3.11 4.85 -4.22
N VAL A 55 3.36 5.06 -5.51
CA VAL A 55 3.32 4.00 -6.52
C VAL A 55 4.71 3.38 -6.66
N VAL A 56 4.78 2.06 -6.69
CA VAL A 56 6.02 1.25 -6.77
C VAL A 56 5.87 0.22 -7.88
#